data_AF-A0A2V3JA47-F1
#
_entry.id   AF-A0A2V3JA47-F1
#
_cell.length_a   1.000
_cell.length_b   1.000
_cell.length_c   1.000
_cell.angle_alpha   90.00
_cell.angle_beta   90.00
_cell.angle_gamma   90.00
#
_symmetry.space_group_name_H-M   'P 1'
#
loop_
_entity.id
_entity.type
_entity.pdbx_description
1 polymer ?
#
loop_
_entity_poly.entity_id
_entity_poly.type
_entity_poly.pdbx_seq_one_letter_code
_entity_poly.pdbx_strand_id
1 'polypeptide(L)'
;MRAEVEIYGANNNYLTGVTGDTGADKAVSYDVVTPGDYYFRIRDYAGGSYTTTYTLTLTQDEVPDEYEPNGDFAGAKEIALGTALARH
;
A
#
# COMPACT_ATOMS: atom_id res chain seq x y z
N MET A 1 -8.41 9.10 19.11
CA MET A 1 -8.60 8.56 17.75
C MET A 1 -8.09 7.14 17.69
N ARG A 2 -8.91 6.25 17.14
CA ARG A 2 -8.54 4.91 16.70
C ARG A 2 -8.35 5.00 15.18
N ALA A 3 -7.12 5.27 14.77
CA ALA A 3 -6.81 5.68 13.39
C ALA A 3 -7.10 4.55 12.40
N GLU A 4 -7.79 4.86 11.31
CA GLU A 4 -7.87 4.01 10.12
C GLU A 4 -7.18 4.75 8.97
N VAL A 5 -6.29 4.05 8.27
CA VAL A 5 -5.60 4.53 7.08
C VAL A 5 -5.90 3.57 5.95
N GLU A 6 -6.38 4.10 4.82
CA GLU A 6 -6.72 3.33 3.64
C GLU A 6 -6.09 3.95 2.39
N ILE A 7 -5.76 3.10 1.43
CA ILE A 7 -5.21 3.47 0.13
C ILE A 7 -6.23 3.16 -0.96
N TYR A 8 -6.44 4.11 -1.85
CA TYR A 8 -7.34 4.01 -3.00
C TYR A 8 -6.56 4.28 -4.30
N GLY A 9 -6.96 3.60 -5.37
CA GLY A 9 -6.46 3.88 -6.72
C GLY A 9 -7.17 5.05 -7.38
N ALA A 10 -6.74 5.40 -8.60
CA ALA A 10 -7.21 6.56 -9.37
C ALA A 10 -8.74 6.64 -9.56
N ASN A 11 -9.45 5.51 -9.53
CA ASN A 11 -10.91 5.45 -9.69
C ASN A 11 -11.67 5.35 -8.35
N ASN A 12 -11.05 5.77 -7.24
CA ASN A 12 -11.58 5.60 -5.87
C ASN A 12 -11.87 4.13 -5.50
N ASN A 13 -11.21 3.18 -6.16
CA ASN A 13 -11.29 1.78 -5.78
C ASN A 13 -10.41 1.53 -4.56
N TYR A 14 -10.97 0.87 -3.54
CA TYR A 14 -10.23 0.45 -2.36
C TYR A 14 -9.13 -0.54 -2.77
N LEU A 15 -7.89 -0.30 -2.31
CA LEU A 15 -6.75 -1.19 -2.52
C LEU A 15 -6.41 -1.94 -1.25
N THR A 16 -6.16 -1.22 -0.17
CA THR A 16 -5.77 -1.80 1.13
C THR A 16 -6.00 -0.79 2.26
N GLY A 17 -5.93 -1.25 3.51
CA GLY A 17 -6.14 -0.41 4.68
C GLY A 17 -5.81 -1.12 5.98
N VAL A 18 -5.57 -0.32 7.01
CA VAL A 18 -5.28 -0.78 8.37
C VAL A 18 -6.08 0.04 9.38
N THR A 19 -6.64 -0.63 10.37
CA THR A 19 -7.21 0.01 11.56
C THR A 19 -6.25 -0.17 12.72
N GLY A 20 -5.95 0.90 13.43
CA GLY A 20 -5.14 0.88 14.62
C GLY A 20 -5.92 0.75 15.91
N ASP A 21 -5.17 0.62 16.99
CA ASP A 21 -5.65 0.82 18.35
C ASP A 21 -5.70 2.31 18.70
N THR A 22 -6.41 2.65 19.77
CA THR A 22 -6.54 4.03 20.23
C THR A 22 -5.17 4.62 20.57
N GLY A 23 -4.81 5.71 19.91
CA GLY A 23 -3.58 6.47 20.19
C GLY A 23 -2.27 5.83 19.72
N ALA A 24 -2.34 4.79 18.89
CA ALA A 24 -1.16 4.11 18.37
C ALA A 24 -0.86 4.49 16.90
N ASP A 25 0.43 4.57 16.56
CA ASP A 25 0.88 4.75 15.19
C ASP A 25 0.56 3.52 14.33
N LYS A 26 0.35 3.74 13.03
CA LYS A 26 0.05 2.70 12.05
C LYS A 26 0.72 2.98 10.71
N ALA A 27 1.05 1.90 10.02
CA ALA A 27 1.60 1.89 8.68
C ALA A 27 0.81 0.92 7.82
N VAL A 28 0.64 1.28 6.54
CA VAL A 28 0.05 0.46 5.50
C VAL A 28 0.95 0.55 4.27
N SER A 29 1.16 -0.57 3.59
CA SER A 29 1.97 -0.66 2.38
C SER A 29 1.14 -1.21 1.22
N TYR A 30 1.50 -0.82 0.01
CA TYR A 30 0.89 -1.28 -1.23
C TYR A 30 1.92 -1.27 -2.35
N ASP A 31 1.96 -2.34 -3.14
CA ASP A 31 2.88 -2.47 -4.26
C ASP A 31 2.32 -1.72 -5.48
N VAL A 32 3.00 -0.63 -5.86
CA VAL A 32 2.59 0.24 -6.97
C VAL A 32 3.07 -0.35 -8.29
N VAL A 33 2.21 -1.15 -8.91
CA VAL A 33 2.50 -1.87 -10.17
C VAL A 33 2.12 -1.07 -11.42
N THR A 34 1.34 0.00 -11.27
CA THR A 34 0.95 0.89 -12.36
C THR A 34 1.17 2.35 -11.95
N PRO A 35 1.82 3.18 -12.80
CA PRO A 35 1.90 4.61 -12.58
C PRO A 35 0.50 5.24 -12.59
N GLY A 36 0.26 6.17 -11.66
CA GLY A 36 -1.01 6.87 -11.58
C GLY A 36 -1.20 7.55 -10.22
N ASP A 37 -2.38 8.15 -10.05
CA ASP A 37 -2.76 8.80 -8.80
C ASP A 37 -3.25 7.76 -7.78
N TYR A 38 -2.79 7.94 -6.55
CA TYR A 38 -3.21 7.17 -5.38
C TYR A 38 -3.70 8.14 -4.31
N TYR A 39 -4.77 7.76 -3.61
CA TYR A 39 -5.39 8.58 -2.57
C TYR A 39 -5.32 7.88 -1.22
N PHE A 40 -5.07 8.67 -0.17
CA PHE A 40 -5.04 8.19 1.21
C PHE A 40 -6.25 8.73 1.96
N ARG A 41 -7.01 7.86 2.62
CA ARG A 41 -8.08 8.26 3.54
C ARG A 41 -7.62 8.00 4.97
N ILE A 42 -7.64 9.05 5.79
CA ILE A 42 -7.32 8.99 7.22
C ILE A 42 -8.55 9.42 7.99
N ARG A 43 -9.06 8.54 8.87
CA ARG A 43 -10.23 8.82 9.70
C ARG A 43 -10.15 8.12 11.05
N ASP A 44 -11.03 8.51 11.96
CA ASP A 44 -11.32 7.67 13.12
C ASP A 44 -12.22 6.50 12.71
N TYR A 45 -11.81 5.28 13.04
CA TYR A 45 -12.56 4.07 12.70
C TYR A 45 -13.97 4.08 13.32
N ALA A 46 -14.09 4.56 14.57
CA ALA A 46 -15.34 4.61 15.31
C ALA A 46 -16.21 5.85 14.95
N GLY A 47 -15.78 6.66 13.98
CA GLY A 47 -16.51 7.85 13.53
C GLY A 47 -16.39 9.05 14.48
N GLY A 48 -15.43 9.03 15.41
CA GLY A 48 -15.15 10.15 16.30
C GLY A 48 -14.53 11.35 15.59
N SER A 49 -14.64 12.53 16.21
CA SER A 49 -13.98 13.76 15.77
C SER A 49 -12.94 14.18 16.81
N TYR A 50 -11.75 14.57 16.36
CA TYR A 50 -10.62 14.88 17.22
C TYR A 50 -9.91 16.14 16.71
N THR A 51 -9.38 16.93 17.64
CA THR A 51 -8.51 18.08 17.33
C THR A 51 -7.02 17.75 17.45
N THR A 52 -6.69 16.52 17.84
CA THR A 52 -5.32 16.04 17.94
C THR A 52 -4.68 16.00 16.55
N THR A 53 -3.51 16.61 16.42
CA THR A 53 -2.72 16.60 15.18
C THR A 53 -2.08 15.24 14.93
N TYR A 54 -1.83 14.91 13.67
CA TYR A 54 -1.05 13.75 13.26
C TYR A 54 -0.04 14.15 12.18
N THR A 55 0.97 13.31 12.01
CA THR A 55 1.92 13.41 10.89
C THR A 55 1.69 12.24 9.95
N LEU A 56 1.61 12.51 8.65
CA LEU A 56 1.65 11.49 7.61
C LEU A 56 3.04 11.49 6.99
N THR A 57 3.73 10.34 7.09
CA THR A 57 5.00 10.10 6.42
C THR A 57 4.76 9.14 5.27
N LEU A 58 5.18 9.53 4.06
CA LEU A 58 5.14 8.69 2.88
C LEU A 58 6.56 8.34 2.46
N THR A 59 6.81 7.05 2.30
CA THR A 59 8.05 6.51 1.75
C THR A 59 7.72 5.66 0.55
N GLN A 60 8.48 5.81 -0.52
CA GLN A 60 8.40 4.98 -1.72
C GLN A 60 9.77 4.38 -1.94
N ASP A 61 9.85 3.06 -1.85
CA ASP A 61 11.04 2.31 -2.22
C ASP A 61 10.86 1.89 -3.68
N GLU A 62 11.56 2.55 -4.61
CA GLU A 62 11.62 2.10 -5.99
C GLU A 62 12.44 0.80 -6.05
N VAL A 63 11.75 -0.33 -6.21
CA VAL A 63 12.37 -1.62 -6.50
C VAL A 63 12.00 -1.98 -7.94
N PRO A 64 12.81 -1.59 -8.95
CA PRO A 64 12.55 -1.99 -10.33
C PRO A 64 12.78 -3.49 -10.45
N ASP A 65 11.70 -4.27 -10.38
CA ASP A 65 11.68 -5.68 -10.75
C ASP A 65 11.07 -5.79 -12.15
N GLU A 66 11.86 -6.27 -13.12
CA GLU A 66 11.40 -6.50 -14.50
C GLU A 66 10.29 -7.56 -14.60
N TYR A 67 10.07 -8.31 -13.52
CA TYR A 67 9.08 -9.37 -13.42
C TYR A 67 7.80 -8.99 -12.67
N GLU A 68 7.66 -7.78 -12.13
CA GLU A 68 6.40 -7.31 -11.52
C GLU A 68 5.45 -6.67 -12.56
N PRO A 69 4.12 -6.80 -12.42
CA PRO A 69 3.40 -7.54 -11.39
C PRO A 69 3.38 -9.06 -11.62
N ASN A 70 3.80 -9.87 -10.63
CA ASN A 70 3.70 -11.34 -10.67
C ASN A 70 3.00 -11.98 -9.46
N GLY A 71 2.40 -11.17 -8.58
CA GLY A 71 1.74 -11.63 -7.35
C GLY A 71 0.47 -12.46 -7.52
N ASP A 72 0.05 -12.75 -8.76
CA ASP A 72 -1.05 -13.68 -9.05
C ASP A 72 -0.70 -14.65 -10.19
N PHE A 73 -1.50 -15.71 -10.35
CA PHE A 73 -1.28 -16.72 -11.39
C PHE A 73 -1.37 -16.17 -12.82
N ALA A 74 -2.06 -15.05 -13.04
CA ALA A 74 -2.25 -14.47 -14.37
C ALA A 74 -1.08 -13.54 -14.76
N GLY A 75 -0.43 -12.91 -13.78
CA GLY A 75 0.76 -12.06 -13.93
C GLY A 75 2.09 -12.81 -13.79
N ALA A 76 2.06 -14.08 -13.40
CA ALA A 76 3.26 -14.91 -13.29
C ALA A 76 4.06 -14.94 -14.60
N LYS A 77 5.29 -14.42 -14.58
CA LYS A 77 6.23 -14.57 -15.70
C LYS A 77 6.96 -15.90 -15.63
N GLU A 78 6.99 -16.60 -16.76
CA GLU A 78 7.75 -17.84 -16.90
C GLU A 78 9.26 -17.58 -16.77
N ILE A 79 9.93 -18.38 -15.94
CA ILE A 79 11.38 -18.39 -15.83
C ILE A 79 11.88 -19.67 -16.51
N ALA A 80 12.63 -19.51 -17.60
CA ALA A 80 13.21 -20.63 -18.33
C ALA A 80 14.18 -21.44 -17.44
N LEU A 81 14.21 -22.76 -17.65
CA LEU A 81 15.16 -23.64 -16.98
C LEU A 81 16.60 -23.19 -17.25
N GLY A 82 17.35 -22.91 -16.17
CA GLY A 82 18.73 -22.44 -16.23
C GLY A 82 18.90 -20.92 -16.13
N THR A 83 17.81 -20.13 -16.07
CA THR A 83 17.89 -18.70 -15.79
C THR A 83 18.32 -18.47 -14.34
N ALA A 84 19.44 -17.77 -14.16
CA ALA A 84 19.84 -17.29 -12.84
C ALA A 84 18.93 -16.12 -12.45
N LEU A 85 18.18 -16.28 -11.36
CA LEU A 85 17.44 -15.17 -10.77
C LEU A 85 18.44 -14.25 -10.09
N ALA A 86 18.41 -12.97 -10.45
CA ALA A 86 19.08 -11.95 -9.66
C ALA A 86 18.40 -11.95 -8.28
N ARG A 87 19.14 -12.32 -7.24
CA ARG A 87 18.67 -12.14 -5.85
C ARG A 87 18.71 -10.65 -5.54
N HIS A 88 17.56 -10.08 -5.22
CA HIS A 88 17.45 -8.80 -4.53
C HIS A 88 17.83 -8.98 -3.05
#